data_AF-A0A534Y0M6-F1
#
_entry.id   AF-A0A534Y0M6-F1
#
_cell.length_a   1.000
_cell.length_b   1.000
_cell.length_c   1.000
_cell.angle_alpha   90.00
_cell.angle_beta   90.00
_cell.angle_gamma   90.00
#
_symmetry.space_group_name_H-M   'P 1'
#
loop_
_entity.id
_entity.type
_entity.pdbx_description
1 polymer ?
#
loop_
_entity_poly.entity_id
_entity_poly.type
_entity_poly.pdbx_seq_one_letter_code
_entity_poly.pdbx_strand_id
1 'polypeptide(L)'
;VLGSSWIQVPEAIAIEYAGTLPFGIAGKDVILRTLGLLGRNTVAMERSVEYRGEAVRQLSTDSRFAIANMTAEFGGLNGIFEADEVTAAWLAGRAHEDDPLAVQPMRAFRADDDAPYARKFQVDLAQLEPQVAVPFSPDNVKGVTELAGTELQGLFIGACTTTEEELVLGALVLDAAGLSRPANDKQIVVPGDLAIQENLRRAGLWTVYERAGFRVDPPGCSMCLAVASRKAGRGEKWLSSQNRNFENRMGDGSLAHLGSAATVAASAQAMKITDPRSLLARVDQEKFRRILGERRPRRAPEVRVVEPEIHLAPAGATPISAKEARAADRRQAGTIRSRVQRFGDNVDTDAIIPGQFCHLTALPELGAKAFHFVRPDFVQKVREGAQVVVAGEGWGSGSSREQAVLALKGAGIQAIVAKSYAFIHKRNLVNEALPFLVVQDARFYELAKEGEEIEVDLAAGIVRVAGQEFAAEEPSRIIQALVGEGGIVPAIQHHGTTVFERLTG
;
A
#
# COMPACT_ATOMS: atom_id res chain seq x y z
N VAL A 1 7.74 22.30 0.26
CA VAL A 1 7.84 21.10 1.14
C VAL A 1 8.09 21.61 2.55
N LEU A 2 7.28 21.21 3.53
CA LEU A 2 7.36 21.75 4.90
C LEU A 2 8.38 21.04 5.81
N GLY A 3 8.79 19.82 5.45
CA GLY A 3 9.58 18.94 6.34
C GLY A 3 8.76 18.28 7.46
N SER A 4 7.50 18.66 7.63
CA SER A 4 6.57 18.10 8.62
C SER A 4 5.24 17.69 7.97
N SER A 5 4.48 16.83 8.65
CA SER A 5 3.17 16.36 8.21
C SER A 5 2.29 16.04 9.41
N TRP A 6 0.98 16.15 9.23
CA TRP A 6 0.02 15.67 10.22
C TRP A 6 -0.41 14.23 9.89
N ILE A 7 -0.56 13.42 10.93
CA ILE A 7 -0.97 12.02 10.83
C ILE A 7 -1.81 11.67 12.06
N GLN A 8 -2.95 11.02 11.87
CA GLN A 8 -3.65 10.38 13.00
C GLN A 8 -2.82 9.14 13.38
N VAL A 9 -2.43 9.04 14.66
CA VAL A 9 -1.66 7.88 15.14
C VAL A 9 -2.55 6.63 15.02
N PRO A 10 -2.16 5.63 14.22
CA PRO A 10 -2.96 4.42 14.03
C PRO A 10 -2.79 3.45 15.22
N GLU A 11 -3.73 2.53 15.39
CA GLU A 11 -3.44 1.32 16.16
C GLU A 11 -2.33 0.50 15.45
N ALA A 12 -1.59 -0.29 16.22
CA ALA A 12 -0.58 -1.19 15.68
C ALA A 12 -0.97 -2.66 15.88
N ILE A 13 -0.65 -3.52 14.91
CA ILE A 13 -0.66 -4.98 15.07
C ILE A 13 0.76 -5.52 14.92
N ALA A 14 1.03 -6.67 15.53
CA ALA A 14 2.28 -7.39 15.35
C ALA A 14 2.06 -8.70 14.58
N ILE A 15 2.89 -8.95 13.57
CA ILE A 15 2.99 -10.24 12.88
C ILE A 15 4.34 -10.86 13.27
N GLU A 16 4.29 -11.93 14.07
CA GLU A 16 5.45 -12.63 14.59
C GLU A 16 5.79 -13.82 13.68
N TYR A 17 6.94 -13.73 13.01
CA TYR A 17 7.47 -14.81 12.20
C TYR A 17 8.34 -15.76 13.03
N ALA A 18 8.02 -17.06 12.97
CA ALA A 18 8.76 -18.12 13.65
C ALA A 18 9.32 -19.15 12.66
N GLY A 19 10.34 -19.90 13.09
CA GLY A 19 10.95 -20.96 12.30
C GLY A 19 12.16 -20.51 11.45
N THR A 20 12.63 -21.41 10.59
CA THR A 20 13.78 -21.20 9.71
C THR A 20 13.33 -21.26 8.26
N LEU A 21 13.69 -20.25 7.47
CA LEU A 21 13.34 -20.20 6.06
C LEU A 21 14.25 -21.11 5.23
N PRO A 22 13.71 -21.98 4.37
CA PRO A 22 14.51 -22.70 3.38
C PRO A 22 15.18 -21.73 2.40
N PHE A 23 16.36 -22.11 1.88
CA PHE A 23 17.02 -21.32 0.84
C PHE A 23 16.12 -21.13 -0.39
N GLY A 24 16.04 -19.88 -0.85
CA GLY A 24 15.25 -19.50 -2.02
C GLY A 24 13.77 -19.21 -1.73
N ILE A 25 13.33 -19.36 -0.48
CA ILE A 25 12.07 -18.81 0.01
C ILE A 25 12.37 -17.44 0.61
N ALA A 26 11.75 -16.40 0.06
CA ALA A 26 12.08 -15.01 0.36
C ALA A 26 10.85 -14.21 0.77
N GLY A 27 11.01 -12.89 0.91
CA GLY A 27 9.96 -11.98 1.37
C GLY A 27 8.64 -12.10 0.62
N LYS A 28 8.66 -12.42 -0.69
CA LYS A 28 7.46 -12.60 -1.50
C LYS A 28 6.60 -13.78 -1.02
N ASP A 29 7.21 -14.94 -0.77
CA ASP A 29 6.50 -16.12 -0.29
C ASP A 29 5.99 -15.91 1.14
N VAL A 30 6.79 -15.25 1.99
CA VAL A 30 6.41 -14.90 3.36
C VAL A 30 5.17 -14.00 3.41
N ILE A 31 5.16 -12.90 2.66
CA ILE A 31 4.00 -11.98 2.69
C ILE A 31 2.76 -12.57 2.02
N LEU A 32 2.92 -13.40 0.97
CA LEU A 32 1.79 -14.13 0.41
C LEU A 32 1.22 -15.12 1.44
N ARG A 33 2.07 -15.84 2.18
CA ARG A 33 1.61 -16.71 3.27
C ARG A 33 0.82 -15.92 4.33
N THR A 34 1.32 -14.76 4.74
CA THR A 34 0.64 -13.88 5.70
C THR A 34 -0.71 -13.40 5.17
N LEU A 35 -0.77 -12.93 3.92
CA LEU A 35 -2.01 -12.51 3.26
C LEU A 35 -3.02 -13.66 3.15
N GLY A 36 -2.58 -14.85 2.77
CA GLY A 36 -3.45 -16.03 2.67
C GLY A 36 -4.03 -16.48 4.01
N LEU A 37 -3.30 -16.26 5.12
CA LEU A 37 -3.77 -16.61 6.46
C LEU A 37 -4.71 -15.56 7.06
N LEU A 38 -4.40 -14.28 6.86
CA LEU A 38 -5.05 -13.19 7.58
C LEU A 38 -6.07 -12.43 6.72
N GLY A 39 -6.00 -12.53 5.40
CA GLY A 39 -6.88 -11.85 4.45
C GLY A 39 -6.50 -10.39 4.22
N ARG A 40 -6.85 -9.86 3.06
CA ARG A 40 -6.71 -8.44 2.72
C ARG A 40 -7.77 -7.61 3.44
N ASN A 41 -7.40 -6.39 3.88
CA ASN A 41 -8.33 -5.40 4.44
C ASN A 41 -9.14 -5.97 5.64
N THR A 42 -8.53 -6.87 6.41
CA THR A 42 -9.12 -7.46 7.61
C THR A 42 -8.43 -6.88 8.85
N VAL A 43 -7.43 -7.58 9.40
CA VAL A 43 -6.78 -7.27 10.68
C VAL A 43 -5.84 -6.06 10.56
N ALA A 44 -5.21 -5.87 9.40
CA ALA A 44 -4.27 -4.79 9.15
C ALA A 44 -4.95 -3.49 8.67
N MET A 45 -6.22 -3.54 8.29
CA MET A 45 -6.93 -2.37 7.74
C MET A 45 -6.81 -1.17 8.68
N GLU A 46 -6.27 -0.06 8.17
CA GLU A 46 -6.08 1.21 8.90
C GLU A 46 -5.11 1.14 10.09
N ARG A 47 -4.29 0.09 10.18
CA ARG A 47 -3.32 -0.11 11.25
C ARG A 47 -1.87 -0.08 10.75
N SER A 48 -0.96 0.30 11.63
CA SER A 48 0.47 0.05 11.42
C SER A 48 0.74 -1.44 11.63
N VAL A 49 1.49 -2.07 10.73
CA VAL A 49 1.86 -3.48 10.83
C VAL A 49 3.33 -3.57 11.16
N GLU A 50 3.64 -4.12 12.33
CA GLU A 50 5.01 -4.42 12.71
C GLU A 50 5.31 -5.90 12.51
N TYR A 51 6.34 -6.19 11.72
CA TYR A 51 6.82 -7.53 11.48
C TYR A 51 7.97 -7.84 12.43
N ARG A 52 7.75 -8.79 13.33
CA ARG A 52 8.66 -9.16 14.42
C ARG A 52 8.89 -10.68 14.45
N GLY A 53 9.56 -11.14 15.49
CA GLY A 53 9.86 -12.55 15.73
C GLY A 53 11.28 -12.94 15.34
N GLU A 54 11.72 -14.10 15.82
CA GLU A 54 13.09 -14.59 15.63
C GLU A 54 13.45 -14.74 14.15
N ALA A 55 12.50 -15.17 13.32
CA ALA A 55 12.76 -15.42 11.90
C ALA A 55 13.06 -14.14 11.10
N VAL A 56 12.66 -12.96 11.58
CA VAL A 56 12.95 -11.67 10.93
C VAL A 56 14.44 -11.40 10.81
N ARG A 57 15.25 -11.87 11.78
CA ARG A 57 16.70 -11.71 11.76
C ARG A 57 17.38 -12.47 10.61
N GLN A 58 16.70 -13.47 10.05
CA GLN A 58 17.17 -14.25 8.91
C GLN A 58 16.83 -13.57 7.57
N LEU A 59 15.90 -12.60 7.56
CA LEU A 59 15.48 -11.90 6.36
C LEU A 59 16.48 -10.81 5.98
N SER A 60 16.92 -10.82 4.73
CA SER A 60 17.66 -9.71 4.13
C SER A 60 16.81 -8.44 4.07
N THR A 61 17.45 -7.28 3.89
CA THR A 61 16.73 -6.02 3.66
C THR A 61 15.81 -6.09 2.44
N ASP A 62 16.22 -6.81 1.40
CA ASP A 62 15.43 -7.02 0.18
C ASP A 62 14.15 -7.82 0.48
N SER A 63 14.26 -8.91 1.23
CA SER A 63 13.09 -9.67 1.69
C SER A 63 12.17 -8.82 2.58
N ARG A 64 12.73 -8.01 3.49
CA ARG A 64 11.95 -7.06 4.31
C ARG A 64 11.22 -6.01 3.46
N PHE A 65 11.86 -5.47 2.42
CA PHE A 65 11.21 -4.53 1.50
C PHE A 65 10.05 -5.17 0.74
N ALA A 66 10.18 -6.42 0.28
CA ALA A 66 9.07 -7.12 -0.37
C ALA A 66 7.86 -7.27 0.57
N ILE A 67 8.09 -7.63 1.84
CA ILE A 67 7.04 -7.76 2.86
C ILE A 67 6.42 -6.39 3.20
N ALA A 68 7.26 -5.39 3.48
CA ALA A 68 6.81 -4.05 3.83
C ALA A 68 6.02 -3.40 2.67
N ASN A 69 6.44 -3.59 1.43
CA ASN A 69 5.73 -3.10 0.25
C ASN A 69 4.32 -3.70 0.16
N MET A 70 4.21 -5.02 0.29
CA MET A 70 2.93 -5.74 0.18
C MET A 70 2.04 -5.60 1.42
N THR A 71 2.45 -4.82 2.43
CA THR A 71 1.56 -4.39 3.51
C THR A 71 0.41 -3.52 2.99
N ALA A 72 0.62 -2.82 1.88
CA ALA A 72 -0.45 -2.10 1.19
C ALA A 72 -1.58 -3.03 0.72
N GLU A 73 -1.24 -4.24 0.25
CA GLU A 73 -2.24 -5.25 -0.14
C GLU A 73 -2.92 -5.90 1.07
N PHE A 74 -2.26 -5.88 2.24
CA PHE A 74 -2.85 -6.31 3.50
C PHE A 74 -3.88 -5.29 4.05
N GLY A 75 -3.86 -4.06 3.52
CA GLY A 75 -4.69 -2.94 4.00
C GLY A 75 -4.01 -2.11 5.11
N GLY A 76 -2.76 -2.44 5.45
CA GLY A 76 -1.99 -1.73 6.46
C GLY A 76 -1.56 -0.34 5.99
N LEU A 77 -1.48 0.59 6.94
CA LEU A 77 -0.98 1.94 6.69
C LEU A 77 0.50 1.92 6.29
N ASN A 78 1.28 1.09 6.98
CA ASN A 78 2.71 0.92 6.81
C ASN A 78 3.12 -0.47 7.33
N GLY A 79 4.16 -1.03 6.72
CA GLY A 79 4.84 -2.22 7.19
C GLY A 79 6.21 -1.84 7.73
N ILE A 80 6.47 -2.13 9.00
CA ILE A 80 7.72 -1.76 9.66
C ILE A 80 8.45 -2.98 10.20
N PHE A 81 9.77 -2.92 10.15
CA PHE A 81 10.68 -3.85 10.81
C PHE A 81 11.58 -3.01 11.73
N GLU A 82 11.93 -3.54 12.89
CA GLU A 82 12.95 -2.93 13.73
C GLU A 82 14.27 -2.83 12.94
N ALA A 83 14.93 -1.68 13.06
CA ALA A 83 16.24 -1.50 12.47
C ALA A 83 17.28 -2.27 13.29
N ASP A 84 17.96 -3.22 12.66
CA ASP A 84 18.90 -4.13 13.30
C ASP A 84 20.23 -4.18 12.53
N GLU A 85 21.07 -5.14 12.87
CA GLU A 85 22.40 -5.30 12.28
C GLU A 85 22.34 -5.60 10.77
N VAL A 86 21.24 -6.21 10.28
CA VAL A 86 21.02 -6.44 8.85
C VAL A 86 20.76 -5.12 8.13
N THR A 87 19.88 -4.28 8.70
CA THR A 87 19.62 -2.94 8.16
C THR A 87 20.87 -2.06 8.19
N ALA A 88 21.63 -2.09 9.30
CA ALA A 88 22.86 -1.33 9.44
C ALA A 88 23.90 -1.76 8.41
N ALA A 89 24.12 -3.08 8.22
CA ALA A 89 25.05 -3.61 7.23
C ALA A 89 24.66 -3.20 5.80
N TRP A 90 23.36 -3.20 5.49
CA TRP A 90 22.85 -2.76 4.19
C TRP A 90 23.08 -1.26 3.95
N LEU A 91 22.84 -0.39 4.95
CA LEU A 91 23.10 1.05 4.84
C LEU A 91 24.59 1.34 4.67
N ALA A 92 25.44 0.72 5.49
CA ALA A 92 26.90 0.89 5.41
C ALA A 92 27.47 0.43 4.06
N GLY A 93 26.84 -0.56 3.41
CA GLY A 93 27.20 -1.00 2.07
C GLY A 93 26.81 -0.08 0.92
N ARG A 94 25.92 0.88 1.18
CA ARG A 94 25.45 1.86 0.18
C ARG A 94 26.15 3.21 0.28
N ALA A 95 26.73 3.50 1.43
CA ALA A 95 27.51 4.69 1.65
C ALA A 95 28.76 4.71 0.74
N HIS A 96 29.17 5.91 0.33
CA HIS A 96 30.50 6.10 -0.27
C HIS A 96 31.57 5.83 0.79
N GLU A 97 32.78 5.42 0.38
CA GLU A 97 33.88 5.09 1.31
C GLU A 97 34.20 6.23 2.31
N ASP A 98 33.95 7.48 1.91
CA ASP A 98 34.19 8.68 2.72
C ASP A 98 32.94 9.23 3.43
N ASP A 99 31.79 8.53 3.38
CA ASP A 99 30.57 9.00 4.04
C ASP A 99 30.69 8.87 5.57
N PRO A 100 30.66 9.98 6.33
CA PRO A 100 30.75 9.93 7.79
C PRO A 100 29.62 9.12 8.44
N LEU A 101 28.47 8.97 7.77
CA LEU A 101 27.35 8.16 8.25
C LEU A 101 27.63 6.64 8.16
N ALA A 102 28.60 6.22 7.33
CA ALA A 102 28.99 4.81 7.23
C ALA A 102 29.78 4.31 8.44
N VAL A 103 30.42 5.23 9.18
CA VAL A 103 31.31 4.92 10.30
C VAL A 103 30.68 5.18 11.67
N GLN A 104 29.59 5.97 11.74
CA GLN A 104 28.89 6.23 12.99
C GLN A 104 27.90 5.10 13.33
N PRO A 105 27.65 4.84 14.63
CA PRO A 105 26.62 3.89 15.03
C PRO A 105 25.25 4.29 14.46
N MET A 106 24.56 3.34 13.83
CA MET A 106 23.19 3.54 13.37
C MET A 106 22.27 3.67 14.59
N ARG A 107 21.63 4.83 14.74
CA ARG A 107 20.59 5.02 15.75
C ARG A 107 19.33 4.24 15.33
N ALA A 108 18.84 3.37 16.20
CA ALA A 108 17.67 2.54 15.96
C ALA A 108 16.64 2.75 17.06
N PHE A 109 15.37 2.56 16.71
CA PHE A 109 14.26 2.49 17.67
C PHE A 109 13.78 1.03 17.72
N ARG A 110 13.39 0.58 18.91
CA ARG A 110 12.79 -0.73 19.14
C ARG A 110 11.47 -0.55 19.86
N ALA A 111 10.53 -1.45 19.60
CA ALA A 111 9.29 -1.47 20.35
C ALA A 111 9.54 -2.13 21.70
N ASP A 112 8.97 -1.54 22.75
CA ASP A 112 9.01 -2.08 24.11
C ASP A 112 8.45 -3.51 24.15
N ASP A 113 8.92 -4.31 25.11
CA ASP A 113 8.46 -5.69 25.28
C ASP A 113 6.95 -5.78 25.59
N ASP A 114 6.42 -4.76 26.27
CA ASP A 114 5.01 -4.60 26.65
C ASP A 114 4.24 -3.64 25.73
N ALA A 115 4.77 -3.32 24.54
CA ALA A 115 4.12 -2.43 23.58
C ALA A 115 2.65 -2.86 23.31
N PRO A 116 1.67 -1.93 23.39
CA PRO A 116 0.25 -2.25 23.39
C PRO A 116 -0.30 -2.45 21.97
N TYR A 117 0.06 -3.56 21.32
CA TYR A 117 -0.51 -3.93 20.03
C TYR A 117 -2.00 -4.29 20.18
N ALA A 118 -2.83 -3.81 19.26
CA ALA A 118 -4.25 -4.16 19.20
C ALA A 118 -4.46 -5.67 19.06
N ARG A 119 -3.59 -6.32 18.27
CA ARG A 119 -3.51 -7.77 18.07
C ARG A 119 -2.08 -8.22 17.74
N LYS A 120 -1.76 -9.45 18.12
CA LYS A 120 -0.54 -10.17 17.73
C LYS A 120 -0.93 -11.44 16.98
N PHE A 121 -0.27 -11.74 15.87
CA PHE A 121 -0.49 -12.94 15.07
C PHE A 121 0.82 -13.68 14.87
N GLN A 122 0.79 -15.01 14.90
CA GLN A 122 1.97 -15.82 14.62
C GLN A 122 1.86 -16.46 13.24
N VAL A 123 2.95 -16.40 12.47
CA VAL A 123 3.07 -17.03 11.16
C VAL A 123 4.30 -17.94 11.19
N ASP A 124 4.04 -19.24 11.11
CA ASP A 124 5.09 -20.25 11.01
C ASP A 124 5.66 -20.30 9.60
N LEU A 125 6.97 -20.12 9.50
CA LEU A 125 7.75 -20.21 8.27
C LEU A 125 8.44 -21.57 8.11
N ALA A 126 8.38 -22.44 9.12
CA ALA A 126 8.91 -23.79 9.02
C ALA A 126 8.15 -24.56 7.92
N GLN A 127 8.90 -25.17 7.00
CA GLN A 127 8.34 -25.93 5.87
C GLN A 127 7.45 -25.10 4.93
N LEU A 128 7.60 -23.77 4.90
CA LEU A 128 6.93 -22.93 3.91
C LEU A 128 7.40 -23.32 2.51
N GLU A 129 6.49 -23.85 1.71
CA GLU A 129 6.74 -24.01 0.28
C GLU A 129 6.48 -22.70 -0.48
N PRO A 130 6.99 -22.54 -1.71
CA PRO A 130 6.72 -21.35 -2.50
C PRO A 130 5.22 -21.10 -2.64
N GLN A 131 4.81 -19.84 -2.57
CA GLN A 131 3.41 -19.43 -2.54
C GLN A 131 3.02 -18.76 -3.85
N VAL A 132 1.76 -18.95 -4.26
CA VAL A 132 1.18 -18.30 -5.43
C VAL A 132 -0.20 -17.74 -5.11
N ALA A 133 -0.41 -16.45 -5.33
CA ALA A 133 -1.76 -15.86 -5.30
C ALA A 133 -2.44 -16.03 -6.65
N VAL A 134 -3.63 -16.64 -6.66
CA VAL A 134 -4.45 -16.81 -7.88
C VAL A 134 -5.39 -15.60 -8.04
N PRO A 135 -5.73 -15.21 -9.29
CA PRO A 135 -6.62 -14.07 -9.50
C PRO A 135 -8.04 -14.34 -8.93
N PHE A 136 -8.79 -13.33 -8.50
CA PHE A 136 -8.53 -11.89 -8.59
C PHE A 136 -8.26 -11.22 -7.23
N SER A 137 -7.42 -11.81 -6.38
CA SER A 137 -7.00 -11.14 -5.15
C SER A 137 -5.63 -11.59 -4.64
N PRO A 138 -4.79 -10.69 -4.09
CA PRO A 138 -3.47 -11.02 -3.55
C PRO A 138 -3.48 -11.96 -2.33
N ASP A 139 -4.62 -12.04 -1.62
CA ASP A 139 -4.84 -12.92 -0.47
C ASP A 139 -5.46 -14.27 -0.84
N ASN A 140 -5.80 -14.50 -2.11
CA ASN A 140 -6.22 -15.82 -2.61
C ASN A 140 -4.99 -16.71 -2.87
N VAL A 141 -4.32 -17.10 -1.80
CA VAL A 141 -3.00 -17.72 -1.83
C VAL A 141 -3.10 -19.23 -1.70
N LYS A 142 -2.32 -19.92 -2.55
CA LYS A 142 -2.16 -21.37 -2.57
C LYS A 142 -0.69 -21.73 -2.57
N GLY A 143 -0.37 -22.92 -2.08
CA GLY A 143 0.95 -23.50 -2.26
C GLY A 143 1.24 -23.80 -3.73
N VAL A 144 2.48 -23.62 -4.16
CA VAL A 144 2.88 -23.84 -5.56
C VAL A 144 2.57 -25.26 -6.03
N THR A 145 2.60 -26.26 -5.13
CA THR A 145 2.33 -27.65 -5.47
C THR A 145 0.91 -27.90 -5.93
N GLU A 146 -0.07 -27.19 -5.37
CA GLU A 146 -1.48 -27.28 -5.78
C GLU A 146 -1.70 -26.76 -7.21
N LEU A 147 -0.86 -25.81 -7.64
CA LEU A 147 -1.00 -25.14 -8.94
C LEU A 147 -0.03 -25.68 -9.99
N ALA A 148 0.83 -26.63 -9.63
CA ALA A 148 1.85 -27.18 -10.51
C ALA A 148 1.23 -27.71 -11.81
N GLY A 149 1.81 -27.33 -12.95
CA GLY A 149 1.33 -27.71 -14.28
C GLY A 149 0.28 -26.77 -14.88
N THR A 150 -0.19 -25.76 -14.16
CA THR A 150 -1.10 -24.72 -14.72
C THR A 150 -0.43 -24.02 -15.89
N GLU A 151 -1.06 -24.05 -17.06
CA GLU A 151 -0.52 -23.44 -18.29
C GLU A 151 -0.50 -21.91 -18.24
N LEU A 152 0.59 -21.34 -18.76
CA LEU A 152 0.87 -19.92 -18.78
C LEU A 152 1.09 -19.45 -20.22
N GLN A 153 0.60 -18.26 -20.53
CA GLN A 153 0.86 -17.56 -21.78
C GLN A 153 1.98 -16.53 -21.64
N GLY A 154 2.29 -16.09 -20.42
CA GLY A 154 3.38 -15.15 -20.17
C GLY A 154 3.97 -15.21 -18.77
N LEU A 155 5.17 -14.66 -18.64
CA LEU A 155 5.97 -14.59 -17.43
C LEU A 155 6.50 -13.18 -17.26
N PHE A 156 6.37 -12.63 -16.05
CA PHE A 156 6.90 -11.32 -15.73
C PHE A 156 7.68 -11.35 -14.42
N ILE A 157 8.95 -10.92 -14.47
CA ILE A 157 9.79 -10.71 -13.29
C ILE A 157 10.08 -9.21 -13.17
N GLY A 158 9.55 -8.54 -12.16
CA GLY A 158 9.77 -7.11 -11.97
C GLY A 158 8.68 -6.45 -11.13
N ALA A 159 8.55 -5.13 -11.27
CA ALA A 159 7.85 -4.22 -10.35
C ALA A 159 8.62 -3.91 -9.07
N CYS A 160 8.16 -2.89 -8.33
CA CYS A 160 8.82 -2.41 -7.11
C CYS A 160 8.87 -3.44 -5.96
N THR A 161 8.15 -4.55 -6.08
CA THR A 161 8.15 -5.65 -5.12
C THR A 161 9.22 -6.69 -5.39
N THR A 162 9.79 -6.69 -6.59
CA THR A 162 10.86 -7.60 -6.99
C THR A 162 12.19 -6.89 -6.81
N THR A 163 12.85 -7.24 -5.71
CA THR A 163 14.12 -6.66 -5.29
C THR A 163 15.30 -7.22 -6.08
N GLU A 164 16.50 -6.70 -5.81
CA GLU A 164 17.72 -7.19 -6.44
C GLU A 164 17.98 -8.67 -6.11
N GLU A 165 17.74 -9.07 -4.85
CA GLU A 165 17.79 -10.46 -4.39
C GLU A 165 16.92 -11.40 -5.24
N GLU A 166 15.68 -11.02 -5.52
CA GLU A 166 14.74 -11.79 -6.33
C GLU A 166 15.21 -11.90 -7.80
N LEU A 167 15.75 -10.81 -8.35
CA LEU A 167 16.29 -10.79 -9.72
C LEU A 167 17.56 -11.64 -9.85
N VAL A 168 18.42 -11.63 -8.84
CA VAL A 168 19.62 -12.48 -8.80
C VAL A 168 19.21 -13.95 -8.70
N LEU A 169 18.30 -14.27 -7.77
CA LEU A 169 17.83 -15.64 -7.58
C LEU A 169 17.12 -16.19 -8.82
N GLY A 170 16.25 -15.39 -9.45
CA GLY A 170 15.57 -15.75 -10.70
C GLY A 170 16.55 -16.10 -11.82
N ALA A 171 17.62 -15.32 -11.99
CA ALA A 171 18.65 -15.61 -12.98
C ALA A 171 19.40 -16.92 -12.66
N LEU A 172 19.77 -17.14 -11.40
CA LEU A 172 20.47 -18.37 -10.99
C LEU A 172 19.59 -19.61 -11.14
N VAL A 173 18.28 -19.50 -10.93
CA VAL A 173 17.32 -20.58 -11.21
C VAL A 173 17.28 -20.90 -12.71
N LEU A 174 17.28 -19.89 -13.58
CA LEU A 174 17.35 -20.09 -15.05
C LEU A 174 18.68 -20.73 -15.48
N ASP A 175 19.79 -20.32 -14.86
CA ASP A 175 21.13 -20.88 -15.11
C ASP A 175 21.18 -22.36 -14.68
N ALA A 176 20.66 -22.67 -13.48
CA ALA A 176 20.54 -24.04 -12.99
C ALA A 176 19.64 -24.90 -13.90
N ALA A 177 18.58 -24.33 -14.48
CA ALA A 177 17.75 -25.02 -15.46
C ALA A 177 18.48 -25.29 -16.79
N GLY A 178 19.59 -24.60 -17.07
CA GLY A 178 20.32 -24.71 -18.33
C GLY A 178 19.52 -24.20 -19.53
N LEU A 179 18.55 -23.29 -19.30
CA LEU A 179 17.61 -22.87 -20.33
C LEU A 179 18.28 -21.97 -21.37
N SER A 180 18.17 -22.37 -22.64
CA SER A 180 18.64 -21.59 -23.79
C SER A 180 17.61 -21.67 -24.91
N ARG A 181 17.06 -20.53 -25.31
CA ARG A 181 16.05 -20.44 -26.38
C ARG A 181 15.95 -19.04 -26.97
N PRO A 182 15.32 -18.88 -28.15
CA PRO A 182 15.05 -17.55 -28.71
C PRO A 182 14.22 -16.68 -27.77
N ALA A 183 14.34 -15.36 -27.94
CA ALA A 183 13.56 -14.38 -27.21
C ALA A 183 12.05 -14.59 -27.40
N ASN A 184 11.29 -14.42 -26.33
CA ASN A 184 9.83 -14.49 -26.30
C ASN A 184 9.28 -13.16 -25.79
N ASP A 185 8.42 -12.51 -26.58
CA ASP A 185 7.83 -11.21 -26.22
C ASP A 185 6.89 -11.27 -24.99
N LYS A 186 6.53 -12.47 -24.53
CA LYS A 186 5.72 -12.71 -23.32
C LYS A 186 6.54 -13.18 -22.12
N GLN A 187 7.87 -13.08 -22.19
CA GLN A 187 8.76 -13.36 -21.07
C GLN A 187 9.60 -12.14 -20.82
N ILE A 188 9.26 -11.43 -19.75
CA ILE A 188 9.76 -10.07 -19.53
C ILE A 188 10.39 -10.02 -18.15
N VAL A 189 11.59 -9.44 -18.08
CA VAL A 189 12.22 -9.06 -16.82
C VAL A 189 12.50 -7.56 -16.83
N VAL A 190 12.17 -6.87 -15.73
CA VAL A 190 12.35 -5.43 -15.56
C VAL A 190 13.01 -5.16 -14.21
N PRO A 191 14.29 -4.77 -14.20
CA PRO A 191 14.98 -4.32 -12.99
C PRO A 191 14.31 -3.07 -12.38
N GLY A 192 14.37 -2.94 -11.05
CA GLY A 192 13.75 -1.82 -10.34
C GLY A 192 14.44 -0.47 -10.56
N ASP A 193 15.76 -0.46 -10.80
CA ASP A 193 16.54 0.74 -11.05
C ASP A 193 17.80 0.46 -11.90
N LEU A 194 18.50 1.53 -12.28
CA LEU A 194 19.70 1.47 -13.12
C LEU A 194 20.91 0.83 -12.42
N ALA A 195 21.03 0.95 -11.10
CA ALA A 195 22.13 0.37 -10.34
C ALA A 195 21.99 -1.16 -10.24
N ILE A 196 20.78 -1.66 -10.02
CA ILE A 196 20.46 -3.10 -10.08
C ILE A 196 20.75 -3.64 -11.47
N GLN A 197 20.31 -2.94 -12.52
CA GLN A 197 20.61 -3.31 -13.90
C GLN A 197 22.12 -3.45 -14.15
N GLU A 198 22.93 -2.51 -13.66
CA GLU A 198 24.39 -2.57 -13.80
C GLU A 198 24.99 -3.75 -13.02
N ASN A 199 24.52 -4.00 -11.80
CA ASN A 199 24.97 -5.15 -11.02
C ASN A 199 24.65 -6.48 -11.72
N LEU A 200 23.46 -6.63 -12.31
CA LEU A 200 23.10 -7.82 -13.09
C LEU A 200 24.00 -8.01 -14.31
N ARG A 201 24.42 -6.94 -14.99
CA ARG A 201 25.38 -7.02 -16.11
C ARG A 201 26.77 -7.41 -15.63
N ARG A 202 27.30 -6.74 -14.61
CA ARG A 202 28.61 -7.06 -14.01
C ARG A 202 28.69 -8.51 -13.54
N ALA A 203 27.61 -9.02 -12.95
CA ALA A 203 27.51 -10.40 -12.49
C ALA A 203 27.24 -11.44 -13.63
N GLY A 204 27.09 -10.99 -14.88
CA GLY A 204 26.78 -11.83 -16.04
C GLY A 204 25.35 -12.39 -16.04
N LEU A 205 24.49 -11.96 -15.11
CA LEU A 205 23.12 -12.43 -14.96
C LEU A 205 22.17 -11.82 -16.01
N TRP A 206 22.50 -10.64 -16.54
CA TRP A 206 21.77 -10.04 -17.65
C TRP A 206 21.67 -11.01 -18.85
N THR A 207 22.82 -11.56 -19.26
CA THR A 207 22.89 -12.51 -20.38
C THR A 207 22.20 -13.84 -20.05
N VAL A 208 22.10 -14.24 -18.79
CA VAL A 208 21.35 -15.44 -18.39
C VAL A 208 19.85 -15.27 -18.70
N TYR A 209 19.27 -14.12 -18.39
CA TYR A 209 17.88 -13.81 -18.75
C TYR A 209 17.67 -13.83 -20.27
N GLU A 210 18.53 -13.13 -21.02
CA GLU A 210 18.45 -13.07 -22.49
C GLU A 210 18.55 -14.46 -23.12
N ARG A 211 19.53 -15.27 -22.67
CA ARG A 211 19.72 -16.65 -23.13
C ARG A 211 18.51 -17.53 -22.83
N ALA A 212 17.86 -17.33 -21.68
CA ALA A 212 16.65 -18.06 -21.31
C ALA A 212 15.38 -17.62 -22.08
N GLY A 213 15.51 -16.66 -23.01
CA GLY A 213 14.45 -16.13 -23.85
C GLY A 213 13.68 -14.97 -23.23
N PHE A 214 14.12 -14.44 -22.08
CA PHE A 214 13.51 -13.25 -21.49
C PHE A 214 14.00 -11.99 -22.21
N ARG A 215 13.07 -11.08 -22.45
CA ARG A 215 13.39 -9.70 -22.78
C ARG A 215 13.67 -8.93 -21.51
N VAL A 216 14.77 -8.20 -21.49
CA VAL A 216 15.11 -7.29 -20.39
C VAL A 216 14.73 -5.86 -20.80
N ASP A 217 13.67 -5.33 -20.22
CA ASP A 217 13.15 -3.99 -20.51
C ASP A 217 13.73 -2.96 -19.50
N PRO A 218 13.77 -1.66 -19.84
CA PRO A 218 14.33 -0.63 -18.96
C PRO A 218 13.53 -0.48 -17.65
N PRO A 219 14.15 0.02 -16.56
CA PRO A 219 13.48 0.19 -15.29
C PRO A 219 12.18 0.99 -15.37
N GLY A 220 11.11 0.47 -14.76
CA GLY A 220 9.80 1.10 -14.72
C GLY A 220 8.69 0.17 -14.21
N CYS A 221 7.47 0.71 -14.09
CA CYS A 221 6.32 -0.07 -13.62
C CYS A 221 5.91 -1.21 -14.56
N SER A 222 6.20 -1.07 -15.87
CA SER A 222 5.98 -2.10 -16.89
C SER A 222 4.57 -2.73 -16.83
N MET A 223 4.51 -4.06 -16.81
CA MET A 223 3.28 -4.86 -16.77
C MET A 223 2.49 -4.73 -15.46
N CYS A 224 3.08 -4.24 -14.36
CA CYS A 224 2.42 -4.16 -13.04
C CYS A 224 1.18 -3.25 -13.04
N LEU A 225 1.19 -2.22 -13.87
CA LEU A 225 0.08 -1.27 -14.03
C LEU A 225 -0.59 -1.35 -15.41
N ALA A 226 -0.06 -2.14 -16.34
CA ALA A 226 -0.48 -2.16 -17.75
C ALA A 226 -0.52 -0.77 -18.41
N VAL A 227 0.37 0.14 -18.00
CA VAL A 227 0.45 1.54 -18.51
C VAL A 227 1.71 1.81 -19.33
N ALA A 228 2.67 0.90 -19.33
CA ALA A 228 3.92 1.04 -20.08
C ALA A 228 3.81 0.43 -21.49
N SER A 229 4.93 -0.01 -22.04
CA SER A 229 5.06 -0.55 -23.39
C SER A 229 4.26 -1.83 -23.66
N ARG A 230 3.82 -2.57 -22.63
CA ARG A 230 3.21 -3.90 -22.78
C ARG A 230 2.04 -4.11 -21.83
N LYS A 231 1.11 -4.96 -22.27
CA LYS A 231 -0.08 -5.40 -21.52
C LYS A 231 -0.35 -6.86 -21.84
N ALA A 232 -0.89 -7.59 -20.86
CA ALA A 232 -1.40 -8.93 -21.06
C ALA A 232 -2.68 -8.89 -21.90
N GLY A 233 -2.86 -9.89 -22.76
CA GLY A 233 -4.06 -10.07 -23.57
C GLY A 233 -5.22 -10.69 -22.79
N ARG A 234 -6.42 -10.56 -23.36
CA ARG A 234 -7.65 -11.14 -22.81
C ARG A 234 -7.55 -12.67 -22.74
N GLY A 235 -7.88 -13.24 -21.58
CA GLY A 235 -7.82 -14.68 -21.31
C GLY A 235 -6.41 -15.23 -21.08
N GLU A 236 -5.36 -14.41 -21.22
CA GLU A 236 -3.99 -14.85 -20.98
C GLU A 236 -3.71 -15.01 -19.49
N LYS A 237 -3.20 -16.19 -19.12
CA LYS A 237 -2.67 -16.49 -17.80
C LYS A 237 -1.21 -16.10 -17.72
N TRP A 238 -0.91 -15.20 -16.81
CA TRP A 238 0.43 -14.74 -16.53
C TRP A 238 0.85 -15.16 -15.13
N LEU A 239 2.11 -15.53 -14.95
CA LEU A 239 2.74 -15.63 -13.63
C LEU A 239 3.71 -14.47 -13.47
N SER A 240 3.55 -13.71 -12.39
CA SER A 240 4.21 -12.42 -12.19
C SER A 240 4.78 -12.28 -10.78
N SER A 241 5.93 -11.63 -10.63
CA SER A 241 6.51 -11.28 -9.32
C SER A 241 6.05 -9.93 -8.74
N GLN A 242 5.06 -9.30 -9.37
CA GLN A 242 4.42 -8.08 -8.88
C GLN A 242 3.50 -8.31 -7.67
N ASN A 243 2.93 -7.26 -7.08
CA ASN A 243 2.08 -7.33 -5.88
C ASN A 243 0.56 -7.43 -6.10
N ARG A 244 0.03 -7.02 -7.25
CA ARG A 244 -1.44 -6.93 -7.47
C ARG A 244 -1.91 -7.77 -8.64
N ASN A 245 -3.00 -8.50 -8.46
CA ASN A 245 -3.66 -9.33 -9.49
C ASN A 245 -5.19 -9.08 -9.57
N PHE A 246 -5.64 -7.87 -9.26
CA PHE A 246 -7.03 -7.48 -9.47
C PHE A 246 -7.42 -7.62 -10.95
N GLU A 247 -8.72 -7.76 -11.20
CA GLU A 247 -9.25 -7.81 -12.55
C GLU A 247 -8.75 -6.62 -13.39
N ASN A 248 -8.36 -6.89 -14.64
CA ASN A 248 -7.84 -5.93 -15.61
C ASN A 248 -6.51 -5.24 -15.23
N ARG A 249 -5.86 -5.62 -14.12
CA ARG A 249 -4.65 -4.94 -13.62
C ARG A 249 -3.45 -5.04 -14.58
N MET A 250 -3.20 -6.21 -15.18
CA MET A 250 -2.12 -6.43 -16.15
C MET A 250 -2.55 -6.20 -17.61
N GLY A 251 -3.83 -5.93 -17.85
CA GLY A 251 -4.44 -5.84 -19.17
C GLY A 251 -5.89 -6.34 -19.14
N ASP A 252 -6.73 -5.84 -20.03
CA ASP A 252 -8.16 -6.17 -20.07
C ASP A 252 -8.39 -7.69 -20.19
N GLY A 253 -9.15 -8.24 -19.25
CA GLY A 253 -9.49 -9.66 -19.15
C GLY A 253 -8.32 -10.61 -18.94
N SER A 254 -7.15 -10.11 -18.51
CA SER A 254 -5.99 -10.95 -18.20
C SER A 254 -6.09 -11.63 -16.83
N LEU A 255 -5.43 -12.78 -16.68
CA LEU A 255 -5.45 -13.61 -15.48
C LEU A 255 -4.05 -13.64 -14.84
N ALA A 256 -3.83 -12.76 -13.87
CA ALA A 256 -2.53 -12.61 -13.21
C ALA A 256 -2.40 -13.51 -11.97
N HIS A 257 -1.38 -14.36 -11.95
CA HIS A 257 -0.94 -15.11 -10.77
C HIS A 257 0.29 -14.41 -10.19
N LEU A 258 0.39 -14.32 -8.87
CA LEU A 258 1.52 -13.68 -8.20
C LEU A 258 2.39 -14.72 -7.52
N GLY A 259 3.70 -14.71 -7.73
CA GLY A 259 4.65 -15.61 -7.06
C GLY A 259 6.03 -14.98 -6.91
N SER A 260 6.99 -15.69 -6.32
CA SER A 260 8.39 -15.26 -6.30
C SER A 260 9.04 -15.31 -7.68
N ALA A 261 10.08 -14.51 -7.90
CA ALA A 261 10.87 -14.52 -9.12
C ALA A 261 11.49 -15.90 -9.39
N ALA A 262 11.86 -16.63 -8.34
CA ALA A 262 12.30 -18.02 -8.43
C ALA A 262 11.22 -18.93 -9.05
N THR A 263 9.96 -18.80 -8.59
CA THR A 263 8.83 -19.56 -9.13
C THR A 263 8.53 -19.18 -10.58
N VAL A 264 8.57 -17.88 -10.92
CA VAL A 264 8.42 -17.40 -12.30
C VAL A 264 9.52 -17.96 -13.20
N ALA A 265 10.77 -17.92 -12.76
CA ALA A 265 11.94 -18.43 -13.47
C ALA A 265 11.86 -19.96 -13.70
N ALA A 266 11.51 -20.72 -12.66
CA ALA A 266 11.34 -22.18 -12.77
C ALA A 266 10.24 -22.56 -13.77
N SER A 267 9.20 -21.74 -13.85
CA SER A 267 8.07 -21.94 -14.77
C SER A 267 8.42 -21.67 -16.24
N ALA A 268 9.59 -21.08 -16.51
CA ALA A 268 10.00 -20.66 -17.84
C ALA A 268 10.17 -21.82 -18.82
N GLN A 269 10.71 -22.96 -18.39
CA GLN A 269 11.02 -24.07 -19.29
C GLN A 269 9.77 -24.66 -19.95
N ALA A 270 8.73 -24.93 -19.15
CA ALA A 270 7.50 -25.58 -19.61
C ALA A 270 6.34 -24.60 -19.89
N MET A 271 6.52 -23.30 -19.61
CA MET A 271 5.43 -22.31 -19.59
C MET A 271 4.24 -22.80 -18.75
N LYS A 272 4.56 -23.38 -17.59
CA LYS A 272 3.61 -23.92 -16.61
C LYS A 272 4.08 -23.54 -15.22
N ILE A 273 3.15 -23.22 -14.32
CA ILE A 273 3.50 -22.99 -12.90
C ILE A 273 4.29 -24.21 -12.41
N THR A 274 5.50 -23.96 -11.93
CA THR A 274 6.49 -24.99 -11.60
C THR A 274 7.12 -24.67 -10.25
N ASP A 275 7.22 -25.68 -9.39
CA ASP A 275 7.88 -25.57 -8.11
C ASP A 275 9.40 -25.37 -8.28
N PRO A 276 9.97 -24.24 -7.81
CA PRO A 276 11.38 -23.94 -7.98
C PRO A 276 12.32 -24.79 -7.10
N ARG A 277 11.84 -25.51 -6.07
CA ARG A 277 12.69 -26.17 -5.06
C ARG A 277 13.75 -27.10 -5.66
N SER A 278 13.39 -27.86 -6.70
CA SER A 278 14.33 -28.76 -7.38
C SER A 278 15.48 -28.04 -8.08
N LEU A 279 15.23 -26.84 -8.61
CA LEU A 279 16.23 -25.98 -9.23
C LEU A 279 17.02 -25.19 -8.18
N LEU A 280 16.35 -24.71 -7.14
CA LEU A 280 16.98 -24.02 -6.01
C LEU A 280 18.03 -24.90 -5.31
N ALA A 281 17.78 -26.21 -5.18
CA ALA A 281 18.74 -27.16 -4.65
C ALA A 281 20.04 -27.26 -5.49
N ARG A 282 20.01 -26.81 -6.75
CA ARG A 282 21.14 -26.81 -7.68
C ARG A 282 21.80 -25.43 -7.83
N VAL A 283 21.25 -24.39 -7.20
CA VAL A 283 21.81 -23.04 -7.25
C VAL A 283 23.09 -22.96 -6.41
N ASP A 284 24.13 -22.37 -6.98
CA ASP A 284 25.35 -22.00 -6.26
C ASP A 284 25.05 -20.87 -5.26
N GLN A 285 24.88 -21.24 -4.00
CA GLN A 285 24.58 -20.31 -2.92
C GLN A 285 25.75 -19.38 -2.59
N GLU A 286 26.99 -19.79 -2.87
CA GLU A 286 28.16 -18.92 -2.66
C GLU A 286 28.20 -17.83 -3.73
N LYS A 287 27.94 -18.17 -4.98
CA LYS A 287 27.76 -17.19 -6.07
C LYS A 287 26.61 -16.23 -5.76
N PHE A 288 25.47 -16.73 -5.28
CA PHE A 288 24.34 -15.90 -4.84
C PHE A 288 24.76 -14.89 -3.77
N ARG A 289 25.39 -15.36 -2.68
CA ARG A 289 25.86 -14.49 -1.58
C ARG A 289 26.94 -13.52 -2.02
N ARG A 290 27.82 -13.91 -2.94
CA ARG A 290 28.89 -13.05 -3.46
C ARG A 290 28.30 -11.89 -4.26
N ILE A 291 27.35 -12.14 -5.16
CA ILE A 291 26.74 -11.12 -6.02
C ILE A 291 26.03 -10.06 -5.16
N LEU A 292 25.23 -10.49 -4.18
CA LEU A 292 24.56 -9.57 -3.24
C LEU A 292 25.51 -8.94 -2.23
N GLY A 293 26.64 -9.60 -1.95
CA GLY A 293 27.63 -9.22 -0.95
C GLY A 293 28.73 -8.28 -1.45
N GLU A 294 28.79 -7.92 -2.73
CA GLU A 294 29.80 -7.00 -3.30
C GLU A 294 29.84 -5.64 -2.58
N ARG A 295 28.78 -5.31 -1.83
CA ARG A 295 28.63 -4.09 -1.04
C ARG A 295 28.81 -4.30 0.47
N ARG A 296 29.30 -5.45 0.95
CA ARG A 296 29.46 -5.64 2.40
C ARG A 296 30.46 -4.63 2.98
N PRO A 297 30.12 -3.96 4.10
CA PRO A 297 31.05 -3.06 4.74
C PRO A 297 32.25 -3.85 5.29
N ARG A 298 33.46 -3.28 5.22
CA ARG A 298 34.69 -3.90 5.76
C ARG A 298 34.60 -4.13 7.28
N ARG A 299 33.75 -3.36 7.97
CA ARG A 299 33.47 -3.46 9.40
C ARG A 299 31.97 -3.63 9.62
N ALA A 300 31.59 -4.51 10.55
CA ALA A 300 30.20 -4.60 10.99
C ALA A 300 29.78 -3.27 11.63
N PRO A 301 28.75 -2.58 11.12
CA PRO A 301 28.29 -1.34 11.69
C PRO A 301 27.64 -1.59 13.05
N GLU A 302 27.86 -0.67 13.98
CA GLU A 302 27.27 -0.72 15.31
C GLU A 302 25.83 -0.21 15.26
N VAL A 303 24.91 -0.87 15.98
CA VAL A 303 23.53 -0.42 16.16
C VAL A 303 23.35 0.07 17.57
N ARG A 304 22.93 1.32 17.72
CA ARG A 304 22.64 1.93 19.02
C ARG A 304 21.14 2.17 19.13
N VAL A 305 20.49 1.40 20.01
CA VAL A 305 19.10 1.67 20.38
C VAL A 305 19.05 2.97 21.19
N VAL A 306 18.15 3.86 20.80
CA VAL A 306 17.95 5.16 21.45
C VAL A 306 16.46 5.38 21.72
N GLU A 307 16.17 6.11 22.79
CA GLU A 307 14.80 6.53 23.08
C GLU A 307 14.37 7.67 22.14
N PRO A 308 13.12 7.65 21.63
CA PRO A 308 12.60 8.75 20.84
C PRO A 308 12.32 9.96 21.71
N GLU A 309 12.75 11.15 21.26
CA GLU A 309 12.34 12.41 21.86
C GLU A 309 10.96 12.79 21.30
N ILE A 310 9.91 12.63 22.11
CA ILE A 310 8.54 12.97 21.72
C ILE A 310 8.15 14.29 22.36
N HIS A 311 7.85 15.29 21.54
CA HIS A 311 7.24 16.54 21.99
C HIS A 311 5.73 16.33 22.16
N LEU A 312 5.31 16.07 23.39
CA LEU A 312 3.89 16.02 23.73
C LEU A 312 3.38 17.43 24.00
N ALA A 313 2.22 17.77 23.44
CA ALA A 313 1.49 18.95 23.85
C ALA A 313 1.17 18.86 25.36
N PRO A 314 1.19 19.97 26.13
CA PRO A 314 0.98 19.95 27.57
C PRO A 314 -0.30 19.22 27.98
N ALA A 315 -0.17 18.21 28.86
CA ALA A 315 -1.31 17.53 29.47
C ALA A 315 -2.09 18.55 30.32
N GLY A 316 -3.34 18.82 29.94
CA GLY A 316 -4.12 19.87 30.59
C GLY A 316 -3.93 21.26 29.97
N ALA A 317 -3.47 21.36 28.71
CA ALA A 317 -3.95 22.42 27.83
C ALA A 317 -5.48 22.32 27.73
N THR A 318 -6.14 22.87 28.76
CA THR A 318 -7.54 23.27 28.73
C THR A 318 -7.77 23.99 27.42
N PRO A 319 -8.97 23.95 26.82
CA PRO A 319 -9.32 24.78 25.68
C PRO A 319 -9.22 26.28 26.04
N ILE A 320 -8.01 26.79 26.25
CA ILE A 320 -7.72 28.19 26.50
C ILE A 320 -7.74 28.82 25.11
N SER A 321 -8.96 29.19 24.72
CA SER A 321 -9.42 29.91 23.52
C SER A 321 -10.51 29.15 22.75
N ALA A 322 -10.61 27.82 22.86
CA ALA A 322 -11.56 27.10 22.03
C ALA A 322 -13.01 27.49 22.35
N LYS A 323 -13.41 27.92 23.55
CA LYS A 323 -14.82 28.30 23.77
C LYS A 323 -15.22 29.61 23.07
N GLU A 324 -14.30 30.55 22.94
CA GLU A 324 -14.51 31.85 22.29
C GLU A 324 -14.23 31.78 20.78
N ALA A 325 -13.21 31.02 20.35
CA ALA A 325 -12.98 30.66 18.96
C ALA A 325 -14.08 29.73 18.42
N ARG A 326 -14.58 28.75 19.21
CA ARG A 326 -15.75 27.91 18.87
C ARG A 326 -17.00 28.77 18.68
N ALA A 327 -17.18 29.88 19.40
CA ALA A 327 -18.35 30.74 19.23
C ALA A 327 -18.28 31.62 17.97
N ALA A 328 -17.07 31.98 17.53
CA ALA A 328 -16.81 32.70 16.29
C ALA A 328 -16.83 31.78 15.05
N ASP A 329 -16.23 30.58 15.12
CA ASP A 329 -16.22 29.57 14.03
C ASP A 329 -17.54 28.82 13.87
N ARG A 330 -18.36 28.70 14.93
CA ARG A 330 -19.72 28.13 14.88
C ARG A 330 -20.66 28.82 13.88
N ARG A 331 -20.27 29.98 13.33
CA ARG A 331 -21.10 30.78 12.44
C ARG A 331 -20.88 30.51 10.95
N GLN A 332 -19.99 29.59 10.56
CA GLN A 332 -19.69 29.39 9.13
C GLN A 332 -19.75 27.94 8.60
N ALA A 333 -19.90 26.92 9.46
CA ALA A 333 -20.28 25.58 9.01
C ALA A 333 -21.81 25.45 9.03
N GLY A 334 -22.43 25.58 7.86
CA GLY A 334 -23.89 25.51 7.70
C GLY A 334 -24.44 24.09 7.88
N THR A 335 -25.66 23.98 8.40
CA THR A 335 -26.46 22.77 8.32
C THR A 335 -26.75 22.45 6.85
N ILE A 336 -26.36 21.28 6.38
CA ILE A 336 -26.62 20.80 5.02
C ILE A 336 -27.95 20.04 5.02
N ARG A 337 -28.89 20.43 4.17
CA ARG A 337 -30.12 19.67 3.90
C ARG A 337 -30.08 19.15 2.48
N SER A 338 -30.20 17.84 2.31
CA SER A 338 -30.00 17.20 1.03
C SER A 338 -30.73 15.87 0.93
N ARG A 339 -30.51 15.15 -0.18
CA ARG A 339 -30.91 13.74 -0.35
C ARG A 339 -29.70 12.82 -0.35
N VAL A 340 -29.88 11.63 0.21
CA VAL A 340 -28.85 10.60 0.33
C VAL A 340 -28.54 9.97 -1.03
N GLN A 341 -27.25 9.88 -1.37
CA GLN A 341 -26.73 8.90 -2.31
C GLN A 341 -26.02 7.79 -1.53
N ARG A 342 -26.61 6.60 -1.50
CA ARG A 342 -26.18 5.51 -0.62
C ARG A 342 -25.18 4.59 -1.31
N PHE A 343 -24.18 4.13 -0.56
CA PHE A 343 -23.16 3.18 -0.99
C PHE A 343 -22.91 2.10 0.07
N GLY A 344 -22.39 0.95 -0.35
CA GLY A 344 -22.02 -0.17 0.52
C GLY A 344 -20.68 0.02 1.23
N ASP A 345 -20.14 -1.09 1.71
CA ASP A 345 -18.79 -1.16 2.28
C ASP A 345 -17.72 -1.16 1.17
N ASN A 346 -16.51 -0.76 1.52
CA ASN A 346 -15.29 -0.89 0.72
C ASN A 346 -15.35 -0.26 -0.68
N VAL A 347 -16.12 0.82 -0.86
CA VAL A 347 -16.07 1.60 -2.09
C VAL A 347 -14.68 2.20 -2.24
N ASP A 348 -13.94 1.73 -3.24
CA ASP A 348 -12.56 2.15 -3.46
C ASP A 348 -12.45 3.45 -4.28
N THR A 349 -11.26 4.04 -4.28
CA THR A 349 -10.99 5.28 -5.04
C THR A 349 -11.08 5.10 -6.55
N ASP A 350 -10.91 3.88 -7.09
CA ASP A 350 -11.04 3.61 -8.52
C ASP A 350 -12.52 3.62 -8.94
N ALA A 351 -13.44 3.21 -8.05
CA ALA A 351 -14.88 3.39 -8.20
C ALA A 351 -15.27 4.86 -8.14
N ILE A 352 -14.71 5.66 -7.22
CA ILE A 352 -14.96 7.11 -7.12
C ILE A 352 -14.46 7.84 -8.37
N ILE A 353 -13.20 7.61 -8.76
CA ILE A 353 -12.59 8.20 -9.96
C ILE A 353 -11.69 7.17 -10.66
N PRO A 354 -12.08 6.65 -11.83
CA PRO A 354 -11.24 5.71 -12.56
C PRO A 354 -9.88 6.29 -12.92
N GLY A 355 -8.82 5.48 -12.78
CA GLY A 355 -7.43 5.93 -12.95
C GLY A 355 -7.13 6.65 -14.28
N GLN A 356 -7.84 6.29 -15.36
CA GLN A 356 -7.68 6.94 -16.67
C GLN A 356 -8.09 8.41 -16.69
N PHE A 357 -8.87 8.90 -15.72
CA PHE A 357 -9.30 10.30 -15.62
C PHE A 357 -8.45 11.12 -14.63
N CYS A 358 -7.50 10.50 -13.94
CA CYS A 358 -6.68 11.20 -12.92
C CYS A 358 -5.68 12.21 -13.51
N HIS A 359 -5.55 12.28 -14.83
CA HIS A 359 -4.77 13.30 -15.53
C HIS A 359 -5.52 14.63 -15.67
N LEU A 360 -6.83 14.66 -15.44
CA LEU A 360 -7.64 15.87 -15.48
C LEU A 360 -7.30 16.77 -14.29
N THR A 361 -7.20 18.08 -14.53
CA THR A 361 -6.80 19.07 -13.51
C THR A 361 -7.92 20.04 -13.15
N ALA A 362 -8.91 20.24 -14.04
CA ALA A 362 -10.03 21.11 -13.77
C ALA A 362 -11.08 20.40 -12.90
N LEU A 363 -11.50 21.07 -11.82
CA LEU A 363 -12.45 20.51 -10.85
C LEU A 363 -13.79 20.07 -11.51
N PRO A 364 -14.41 20.85 -12.42
CA PRO A 364 -15.64 20.41 -13.09
C PRO A 364 -15.44 19.19 -14.00
N GLU A 365 -14.27 19.06 -14.63
CA GLU A 365 -13.96 17.92 -15.50
C GLU A 365 -13.79 16.64 -14.68
N LEU A 366 -13.07 16.71 -13.56
CA LEU A 366 -12.98 15.62 -12.58
C LEU A 366 -14.36 15.26 -12.03
N GLY A 367 -15.17 16.27 -11.68
CA GLY A 367 -16.53 16.10 -11.19
C GLY A 367 -17.43 15.34 -12.15
N ALA A 368 -17.35 15.67 -13.45
CA ALA A 368 -18.11 14.98 -14.50
C ALA A 368 -17.70 13.49 -14.68
N LYS A 369 -16.59 13.06 -14.08
CA LYS A 369 -16.10 11.67 -14.11
C LYS A 369 -16.28 10.93 -12.78
N ALA A 370 -16.90 11.54 -11.77
CA ALA A 370 -17.21 10.86 -10.52
C ALA A 370 -18.13 9.65 -10.77
N PHE A 371 -17.72 8.48 -10.28
CA PHE A 371 -18.40 7.19 -10.46
C PHE A 371 -18.74 6.80 -11.91
N HIS A 372 -17.92 7.26 -12.87
CA HIS A 372 -18.21 7.17 -14.29
C HIS A 372 -18.67 5.78 -14.80
N PHE A 373 -18.05 4.70 -14.31
CA PHE A 373 -18.35 3.34 -14.77
C PHE A 373 -19.36 2.59 -13.90
N VAL A 374 -19.39 2.87 -12.60
CA VAL A 374 -20.13 2.07 -11.63
C VAL A 374 -21.47 2.68 -11.22
N ARG A 375 -21.63 4.00 -11.41
CA ARG A 375 -22.86 4.73 -11.11
C ARG A 375 -23.03 5.96 -12.03
N PRO A 376 -23.32 5.77 -13.33
CA PRO A 376 -23.35 6.85 -14.32
C PRO A 376 -24.40 7.95 -14.04
N ASP A 377 -25.43 7.64 -13.25
CA ASP A 377 -26.47 8.57 -12.80
C ASP A 377 -26.04 9.45 -11.61
N PHE A 378 -24.88 9.18 -10.99
CA PHE A 378 -24.40 9.87 -9.79
C PHE A 378 -24.39 11.40 -9.96
N VAL A 379 -23.71 11.90 -11.00
CA VAL A 379 -23.57 13.36 -11.24
C VAL A 379 -24.93 14.00 -11.52
N GLN A 380 -25.83 13.29 -12.19
CA GLN A 380 -27.18 13.77 -12.45
C GLN A 380 -28.00 13.90 -11.16
N LYS A 381 -27.92 12.91 -10.27
CA LYS A 381 -28.54 12.95 -8.93
C LYS A 381 -28.00 14.10 -8.08
N VAL A 382 -26.70 14.40 -8.16
CA VAL A 382 -26.13 15.58 -7.47
C VAL A 382 -26.79 16.88 -7.95
N ARG A 383 -26.98 17.04 -9.27
CA ARG A 383 -27.66 18.21 -9.85
C ARG A 383 -29.13 18.31 -9.43
N GLU A 384 -29.76 17.17 -9.18
CA GLU A 384 -31.12 17.08 -8.65
C GLU A 384 -31.20 17.30 -7.13
N GLY A 385 -30.07 17.58 -6.46
CA GLY A 385 -30.03 17.92 -5.04
C GLY A 385 -29.69 16.76 -4.10
N ALA A 386 -29.27 15.60 -4.63
CA ALA A 386 -28.71 14.51 -3.82
C ALA A 386 -27.20 14.73 -3.61
N GLN A 387 -26.85 15.65 -2.71
CA GLN A 387 -25.49 16.17 -2.52
C GLN A 387 -24.79 15.58 -1.29
N VAL A 388 -25.40 14.61 -0.60
CA VAL A 388 -24.79 13.92 0.56
C VAL A 388 -24.58 12.45 0.24
N VAL A 389 -23.35 11.98 0.44
CA VAL A 389 -23.01 10.56 0.33
C VAL A 389 -23.21 9.90 1.68
N VAL A 390 -23.87 8.73 1.70
CA VAL A 390 -23.89 7.84 2.87
C VAL A 390 -23.26 6.49 2.51
N ALA A 391 -22.27 6.05 3.27
CA ALA A 391 -21.50 4.84 2.97
C ALA A 391 -21.33 3.92 4.17
N GLY A 392 -20.96 2.67 3.88
CA GLY A 392 -20.65 1.66 4.88
C GLY A 392 -19.24 1.82 5.46
N GLU A 393 -18.59 0.70 5.73
CA GLU A 393 -17.22 0.63 6.22
C GLU A 393 -16.20 0.85 5.08
N GLY A 394 -15.02 1.37 5.40
CA GLY A 394 -13.89 1.41 4.46
C GLY A 394 -14.08 2.35 3.25
N TRP A 395 -14.84 3.44 3.40
CA TRP A 395 -15.06 4.40 2.32
C TRP A 395 -13.73 5.00 1.81
N GLY A 396 -13.54 4.97 0.48
CA GLY A 396 -12.35 5.49 -0.18
C GLY A 396 -11.12 4.60 -0.03
N SER A 397 -11.30 3.27 0.11
CA SER A 397 -10.18 2.32 0.17
C SER A 397 -9.36 2.27 -1.13
N GLY A 398 -8.16 1.69 -1.07
CA GLY A 398 -7.33 1.45 -2.26
C GLY A 398 -6.31 2.56 -2.56
N SER A 399 -6.35 3.10 -3.78
CA SER A 399 -5.30 3.98 -4.30
C SER A 399 -5.25 5.34 -3.56
N SER A 400 -4.06 5.89 -3.35
CA SER A 400 -3.84 7.13 -2.58
C SER A 400 -4.26 8.44 -3.27
N ARG A 401 -5.08 8.36 -4.32
CA ARG A 401 -5.33 9.46 -5.26
C ARG A 401 -6.19 10.56 -4.63
N GLU A 402 -5.66 11.76 -4.51
CA GLU A 402 -6.39 12.95 -4.04
C GLU A 402 -7.54 13.34 -4.98
N GLN A 403 -7.41 12.99 -6.27
CA GLN A 403 -8.42 13.20 -7.30
C GLN A 403 -9.78 12.63 -6.93
N ALA A 404 -9.84 11.59 -6.08
CA ALA A 404 -11.11 11.04 -5.61
C ALA A 404 -11.93 12.07 -4.83
N VAL A 405 -11.28 12.86 -3.98
CA VAL A 405 -11.95 13.93 -3.23
C VAL A 405 -12.31 15.09 -4.14
N LEU A 406 -11.40 15.46 -5.06
CA LEU A 406 -11.64 16.51 -6.04
C LEU A 406 -12.81 16.17 -6.97
N ALA A 407 -12.95 14.91 -7.40
CA ALA A 407 -14.09 14.47 -8.21
C ALA A 407 -15.41 14.61 -7.44
N LEU A 408 -15.47 14.25 -6.16
CA LEU A 408 -16.66 14.44 -5.34
C LEU A 408 -17.01 15.93 -5.16
N LYS A 409 -16.01 16.77 -4.85
CA LYS A 409 -16.19 18.23 -4.75
C LYS A 409 -16.67 18.82 -6.08
N GLY A 410 -16.04 18.43 -7.19
CA GLY A 410 -16.38 18.90 -8.53
C GLY A 410 -17.75 18.42 -9.02
N ALA A 411 -18.22 17.26 -8.56
CA ALA A 411 -19.57 16.80 -8.84
C ALA A 411 -20.63 17.61 -8.08
N GLY A 412 -20.26 18.22 -6.94
CA GLY A 412 -21.14 19.03 -6.10
C GLY A 412 -21.56 18.35 -4.79
N ILE A 413 -20.84 17.32 -4.34
CA ILE A 413 -21.06 16.74 -3.01
C ILE A 413 -20.69 17.74 -1.93
N GLN A 414 -21.56 17.87 -0.92
CA GLN A 414 -21.41 18.80 0.20
C GLN A 414 -20.93 18.12 1.48
N ALA A 415 -21.25 16.84 1.69
CA ALA A 415 -20.74 16.07 2.81
C ALA A 415 -20.76 14.55 2.53
N ILE A 416 -19.91 13.83 3.25
CA ILE A 416 -19.88 12.37 3.30
C ILE A 416 -20.17 11.92 4.73
N VAL A 417 -21.05 10.95 4.92
CA VAL A 417 -21.30 10.31 6.21
C VAL A 417 -21.09 8.80 6.05
N ALA A 418 -20.12 8.23 6.76
CA ALA A 418 -19.79 6.81 6.61
C ALA A 418 -19.55 6.15 7.97
N LYS A 419 -19.61 4.81 8.02
CA LYS A 419 -19.26 4.05 9.23
C LYS A 419 -17.76 4.14 9.54
N SER A 420 -16.93 4.07 8.50
CA SER A 420 -15.49 4.27 8.58
C SER A 420 -14.91 4.71 7.22
N TYR A 421 -13.69 5.23 7.24
CA TYR A 421 -13.00 5.77 6.08
C TYR A 421 -11.59 5.22 6.01
N ALA A 422 -11.18 4.77 4.83
CA ALA A 422 -9.80 4.39 4.61
C ALA A 422 -8.86 5.58 4.91
N PHE A 423 -7.78 5.29 5.64
CA PHE A 423 -6.89 6.27 6.23
C PHE A 423 -6.46 7.41 5.28
N ILE A 424 -5.95 7.05 4.10
CA ILE A 424 -5.41 8.02 3.13
C ILE A 424 -6.54 8.90 2.57
N HIS A 425 -7.69 8.30 2.27
CA HIS A 425 -8.83 9.06 1.75
C HIS A 425 -9.39 10.01 2.80
N LYS A 426 -9.53 9.56 4.06
CA LYS A 426 -9.92 10.44 5.20
C LYS A 426 -9.00 11.65 5.30
N ARG A 427 -7.68 11.44 5.16
CA ARG A 427 -6.68 12.52 5.15
C ARG A 427 -6.87 13.47 3.96
N ASN A 428 -7.14 12.94 2.77
CA ASN A 428 -7.41 13.77 1.58
C ASN A 428 -8.69 14.60 1.75
N LEU A 429 -9.73 14.07 2.41
CA LEU A 429 -10.96 14.83 2.73
C LEU A 429 -10.65 16.07 3.58
N VAL A 430 -9.78 15.92 4.58
CA VAL A 430 -9.32 17.04 5.41
C VAL A 430 -8.46 18.01 4.61
N ASN A 431 -7.49 17.49 3.84
CA ASN A 431 -6.58 18.32 3.05
C ASN A 431 -7.32 19.21 2.05
N GLU A 432 -8.40 18.69 1.46
CA GLU A 432 -9.25 19.39 0.51
C GLU A 432 -10.49 20.04 1.13
N ALA A 433 -10.66 19.97 2.45
CA ALA A 433 -11.84 20.46 3.17
C ALA A 433 -13.18 20.02 2.54
N LEU A 434 -13.30 18.76 2.11
CA LEU A 434 -14.60 18.15 1.83
C LEU A 434 -15.17 17.63 3.15
N PRO A 435 -16.30 18.18 3.65
CA PRO A 435 -16.84 17.79 4.95
C PRO A 435 -17.17 16.30 5.03
N PHE A 436 -16.84 15.70 6.17
CA PHE A 436 -17.17 14.31 6.44
C PHE A 436 -17.49 14.08 7.91
N LEU A 437 -18.33 13.08 8.18
CA LEU A 437 -18.66 12.60 9.53
C LEU A 437 -18.53 11.08 9.60
N VAL A 438 -18.15 10.58 10.77
CA VAL A 438 -18.08 9.15 11.08
C VAL A 438 -19.24 8.80 12.00
N VAL A 439 -20.16 7.94 11.56
CA VAL A 439 -21.32 7.49 12.36
C VAL A 439 -21.33 5.96 12.39
N GLN A 440 -20.94 5.38 13.52
CA GLN A 440 -20.82 3.93 13.70
C GLN A 440 -22.13 3.24 14.10
N ASP A 441 -23.16 4.00 14.52
CA ASP A 441 -24.46 3.42 14.87
C ASP A 441 -25.07 2.72 13.63
N ALA A 442 -25.24 1.40 13.72
CA ALA A 442 -25.76 0.60 12.62
C ALA A 442 -27.15 1.07 12.15
N ARG A 443 -27.97 1.60 13.07
CA ARG A 443 -29.32 2.12 12.77
C ARG A 443 -29.28 3.32 11.84
N PHE A 444 -28.26 4.17 11.95
CA PHE A 444 -28.08 5.30 11.02
C PHE A 444 -27.98 4.78 9.59
N TYR A 445 -27.06 3.85 9.35
CA TYR A 445 -26.86 3.29 8.03
C TYR A 445 -28.09 2.51 7.56
N GLU A 446 -28.82 1.83 8.43
CA GLU A 446 -30.07 1.16 8.05
C GLU A 446 -31.14 2.14 7.56
N LEU A 447 -31.32 3.28 8.25
CA LEU A 447 -32.35 4.28 7.96
C LEU A 447 -32.02 5.21 6.80
N ALA A 448 -30.73 5.51 6.56
CA ALA A 448 -30.29 6.37 5.46
C ALA A 448 -30.38 5.67 4.09
N LYS A 449 -31.61 5.44 3.59
CA LYS A 449 -31.86 4.83 2.27
C LYS A 449 -31.54 5.82 1.14
N GLU A 450 -31.35 5.28 -0.06
CA GLU A 450 -31.15 6.08 -1.28
C GLU A 450 -32.32 7.07 -1.46
N GLY A 451 -32.01 8.34 -1.69
CA GLY A 451 -32.97 9.41 -1.91
C GLY A 451 -33.61 9.99 -0.65
N GLU A 452 -33.37 9.42 0.54
CA GLU A 452 -33.94 9.93 1.78
C GLU A 452 -33.45 11.33 2.11
N GLU A 453 -34.32 12.13 2.71
CA GLU A 453 -33.96 13.45 3.21
C GLU A 453 -33.02 13.30 4.41
N ILE A 454 -31.91 14.04 4.35
CA ILE A 454 -30.88 14.04 5.38
C ILE A 454 -30.49 15.48 5.73
N GLU A 455 -30.36 15.72 7.03
CA GLU A 455 -29.80 16.94 7.58
C GLU A 455 -28.47 16.61 8.25
N VAL A 456 -27.40 17.32 7.86
CA VAL A 456 -26.05 17.16 8.41
C VAL A 456 -25.63 18.48 9.06
N ASP A 457 -25.56 18.48 10.39
CA ASP A 457 -25.02 19.57 11.18
C ASP A 457 -23.54 19.30 11.47
N LEU A 458 -22.68 19.87 10.63
CA LEU A 458 -21.23 19.69 10.71
C LEU A 458 -20.64 20.30 11.98
N ALA A 459 -21.22 21.39 12.50
CA ALA A 459 -20.72 22.08 13.67
C ALA A 459 -21.06 21.32 14.96
N ALA A 460 -22.26 20.73 15.02
CA ALA A 460 -22.69 19.91 16.15
C ALA A 460 -22.20 18.46 16.05
N GLY A 461 -21.74 18.02 14.87
CA GLY A 461 -21.44 16.62 14.61
C GLY A 461 -22.70 15.74 14.68
N ILE A 462 -23.83 16.27 14.20
CA ILE A 462 -25.13 15.61 14.29
C ILE A 462 -25.67 15.33 12.89
N VAL A 463 -26.21 14.12 12.69
CA VAL A 463 -26.89 13.72 11.46
C VAL A 463 -28.33 13.34 11.78
N ARG A 464 -29.29 13.89 11.04
CA ARG A 464 -30.71 13.57 11.17
C ARG A 464 -31.22 12.95 9.87
N VAL A 465 -31.86 11.80 9.98
CA VAL A 465 -32.45 11.07 8.84
C VAL A 465 -33.63 10.25 9.33
N ALA A 466 -34.70 10.18 8.53
CA ALA A 466 -35.93 9.45 8.89
C ALA A 466 -36.50 9.81 10.29
N GLY A 467 -36.39 11.09 10.68
CA GLY A 467 -36.85 11.58 11.98
C GLY A 467 -36.02 11.14 13.20
N GLN A 468 -34.89 10.47 12.98
CA GLN A 468 -33.96 10.06 14.03
C GLN A 468 -32.70 10.93 14.02
N GLU A 469 -32.04 11.04 15.17
CA GLU A 469 -30.81 11.81 15.36
C GLU A 469 -29.65 10.89 15.74
N PHE A 470 -28.49 11.11 15.14
CA PHE A 470 -27.26 10.36 15.35
C PHE A 470 -26.09 11.29 15.59
N ALA A 471 -25.29 11.00 16.61
CA ALA A 471 -24.04 11.69 16.88
C ALA A 471 -22.89 11.06 16.10
N ALA A 472 -22.06 11.89 15.50
CA ALA A 472 -20.82 11.50 14.85
C ALA A 472 -19.65 11.49 15.86
N GLU A 473 -18.58 10.78 15.51
CA GLU A 473 -17.29 10.86 16.20
C GLU A 473 -16.77 12.31 16.19
N GLU A 474 -16.30 12.81 17.34
CA GLU A 474 -15.73 14.15 17.43
C GLU A 474 -14.37 14.19 16.70
N PRO A 475 -14.20 15.06 15.68
CA PRO A 475 -12.94 15.15 14.96
C PRO A 475 -11.83 15.73 15.85
N SER A 476 -10.59 15.28 15.65
CA SER A 476 -9.43 15.83 16.37
C SER A 476 -9.23 17.33 16.10
N ARG A 477 -8.53 18.03 17.02
CA ARG A 477 -8.29 19.48 16.93
C ARG A 477 -7.66 19.89 15.60
N ILE A 478 -6.66 19.15 15.14
CA ILE A 478 -5.96 19.47 13.88
C ILE A 478 -6.89 19.31 12.67
N ILE A 479 -7.79 18.32 12.68
CA ILE A 479 -8.79 18.14 11.62
C ILE A 479 -9.75 19.34 11.60
N GLN A 480 -10.29 19.73 12.76
CA GLN A 480 -11.18 20.89 12.87
C GLN A 480 -10.49 22.16 12.37
N ALA A 481 -9.25 22.40 12.80
CA ALA A 481 -8.49 23.59 12.43
C ALA A 481 -8.18 23.65 10.93
N LEU A 482 -7.75 22.52 10.33
CA LEU A 482 -7.49 22.45 8.88
C LEU A 482 -8.75 22.66 8.04
N VAL A 483 -9.89 22.12 8.48
CA VAL A 483 -11.18 22.36 7.80
C VAL A 483 -11.58 23.83 7.90
N GLY A 484 -11.37 24.48 9.05
CA GLY A 484 -11.63 25.92 9.25
C GLY A 484 -10.78 26.82 8.33
N GLU A 485 -9.55 26.41 8.03
CA GLU A 485 -8.68 27.10 7.07
C GLU A 485 -9.07 26.82 5.59
N GLY A 486 -10.01 25.91 5.32
CA GLY A 486 -10.38 25.52 3.96
C GLY A 486 -9.45 24.45 3.35
N GLY A 487 -8.68 23.76 4.19
CA GLY A 487 -7.80 22.65 3.80
C GLY A 487 -6.33 22.94 4.08
N ILE A 488 -5.47 21.98 3.76
CA ILE A 488 -4.04 22.05 4.07
C ILE A 488 -3.31 23.10 3.24
N VAL A 489 -3.65 23.26 1.97
CA VAL A 489 -2.98 24.23 1.08
C VAL A 489 -3.28 25.66 1.51
N PRO A 490 -4.55 26.08 1.73
CA PRO A 490 -4.84 27.39 2.30
C PRO A 490 -4.19 27.62 3.67
N ALA A 491 -4.23 26.62 4.57
CA ALA A 491 -3.57 26.74 5.87
C ALA A 491 -2.06 27.00 5.75
N ILE A 492 -1.39 26.34 4.81
CA ILE A 492 0.04 26.58 4.52
C ILE A 492 0.26 27.98 3.92
N GLN A 493 -0.63 28.44 3.04
CA GLN A 493 -0.53 29.78 2.47
C GLN A 493 -0.66 30.86 3.55
N HIS A 494 -1.50 30.62 4.55
CA HIS A 494 -1.72 31.54 5.67
C HIS A 494 -0.59 31.48 6.72
N HIS A 495 -0.19 30.28 7.15
CA HIS A 495 0.71 30.08 8.30
C HIS A 495 2.15 29.70 7.95
N GLY A 496 2.44 29.50 6.65
CA GLY A 496 3.76 29.12 6.16
C GLY A 496 4.23 27.75 6.68
N THR A 497 5.52 27.64 6.97
CA THR A 497 6.15 26.39 7.46
C THR A 497 5.77 26.04 8.90
N THR A 498 5.23 26.99 9.66
CA THR A 498 4.80 26.81 11.05
C THR A 498 3.33 26.37 11.17
N VAL A 499 2.70 25.95 10.07
CA VAL A 499 1.26 25.65 10.02
C VAL A 499 0.80 24.69 11.12
N PHE A 500 1.53 23.60 11.38
CA PHE A 500 1.09 22.64 12.39
C PHE A 500 1.21 23.20 13.81
N GLU A 501 2.30 23.90 14.13
CA GLU A 501 2.49 24.59 15.42
C GLU A 501 1.38 25.63 15.65
N ARG A 502 1.01 26.39 14.63
CA ARG A 502 -0.07 27.39 14.71
C ARG A 502 -1.44 26.76 14.93
N LEU A 503 -1.72 25.63 14.29
CA LEU A 503 -3.03 24.97 14.36
C LEU A 503 -3.19 24.09 15.62
N THR A 504 -2.10 23.62 16.23
CA THR A 504 -2.16 22.80 17.45
C THR A 504 -2.02 23.59 18.74
N GLY A 505 -1.53 24.84 18.66
CA GLY A 505 -1.02 25.58 19.81
C GLY A 505 0.24 24.92 20.35
#